data_AF-A0A7S1T7I2-F1
#
_entry.id   AF-A0A7S1T7I2-F1
#
_cell.length_a   1.000
_cell.length_b   1.000
_cell.length_c   1.000
_cell.angle_alpha   90.00
_cell.angle_beta   90.00
_cell.angle_gamma   90.00
#
_symmetry.space_group_name_H-M   'P 1'
#
loop_
_entity.id
_entity.type
_entity.pdbx_description
1 polymer ?
#
loop_
_entity_poly.entity_id
_entity_poly.type
_entity_poly.pdbx_seq_one_letter_code
_entity_poly.pdbx_strand_id
1 'polypeptide(L)'
;MNGRVGDGAFLCRVLGWTRMRAALGASLWVRECSGQASVDLGGDEGNVLVSIYRSRVRQGALKSDDRQVAALGILDDVRESLERMPTRRRGPFQRWWDRDRHHGPRGVYLHGGVGCGKTMLMDMFYDEVPSHWTKRRQHFHEMMLEFHSRVHHIRGAKNAVERVADEMVDDAAVLCIDEVQVTDIADAVVMRRLFEEMFQRGMVFVATSNRSPESLYLNGIQRELFVPFIKLVQDRCHVHGMDSGLDYRTIDLSRTGNFITVENETQSRHAIRRLYLSYVGRELPDCRSESLPIFGGPSGI
;
A
#
# COMPACT_ATOMS: atom_id res chain seq x y z
N MET A 1 -20.90 -45.84 23.86
CA MET A 1 -21.36 -46.67 22.72
C MET A 1 -22.49 -45.93 22.02
N ASN A 2 -22.32 -45.69 20.72
CA ASN A 2 -23.29 -45.52 19.61
C ASN A 2 -24.78 -45.38 19.97
N GLY A 3 -25.59 -44.54 19.30
CA GLY A 3 -25.40 -43.75 18.09
C GLY A 3 -26.75 -43.32 17.48
N ARG A 4 -26.66 -42.44 16.47
CA ARG A 4 -27.59 -42.10 15.35
C ARG A 4 -29.07 -41.79 15.66
N VAL A 5 -29.57 -40.68 15.11
CA VAL A 5 -30.47 -40.51 13.92
C VAL A 5 -30.62 -38.97 13.75
N GLY A 6 -30.64 -38.31 12.59
CA GLY A 6 -30.75 -38.75 11.21
C GLY A 6 -30.57 -37.58 10.22
N ASP A 7 -30.54 -37.95 8.95
CA ASP A 7 -30.32 -37.11 7.78
C ASP A 7 -31.32 -35.95 7.62
N GLY A 8 -30.81 -34.83 7.11
CA GLY A 8 -31.59 -33.68 6.66
C GLY A 8 -30.89 -33.04 5.47
N ALA A 9 -30.91 -33.70 4.32
CA ALA A 9 -30.55 -33.10 3.05
C ALA A 9 -31.55 -31.97 2.72
N PHE A 10 -31.11 -30.72 2.70
CA PHE A 10 -31.87 -29.62 2.12
C PHE A 10 -31.22 -29.19 0.81
N LEU A 11 -31.89 -29.52 -0.29
CA LEU A 11 -31.64 -28.97 -1.62
C LEU A 11 -31.86 -27.46 -1.59
N CYS A 12 -30.80 -26.68 -1.79
CA CYS A 12 -30.93 -25.26 -2.10
C CYS A 12 -31.12 -25.13 -3.63
N ARG A 13 -32.33 -24.76 -4.05
CA ARG A 13 -32.68 -24.55 -5.47
C ARG A 13 -32.09 -23.22 -5.92
N VAL A 14 -31.18 -23.25 -6.89
CA VAL A 14 -30.63 -22.05 -7.54
C VAL A 14 -31.72 -21.42 -8.41
N LEU A 15 -32.31 -20.31 -7.97
CA LEU A 15 -33.29 -19.55 -8.74
C LEU A 15 -32.61 -18.42 -9.53
N GLY A 16 -31.78 -18.79 -10.50
CA GLY A 16 -31.42 -17.95 -11.66
C GLY A 16 -30.62 -16.67 -11.41
N TRP A 17 -30.10 -16.12 -12.51
CA TRP A 17 -29.45 -14.82 -12.57
C TRP A 17 -30.32 -13.87 -13.40
N THR A 18 -30.76 -12.74 -12.85
CA THR A 18 -31.58 -11.76 -13.59
C THR A 18 -30.71 -10.60 -14.07
N ARG A 19 -30.56 -10.46 -15.38
CA ARG A 19 -29.83 -9.36 -16.02
C ARG A 19 -30.76 -8.18 -16.24
N MET A 20 -30.65 -7.12 -15.44
CA MET A 20 -31.31 -5.84 -15.75
C MET A 20 -30.34 -4.93 -16.51
N ARG A 21 -30.77 -4.45 -17.69
CA ARG A 21 -30.05 -3.42 -18.45
C ARG A 21 -30.54 -2.05 -18.01
N ALA A 22 -29.70 -1.28 -17.33
CA ALA A 22 -29.90 0.16 -17.21
C ALA A 22 -29.47 0.84 -18.52
N ALA A 23 -30.15 1.93 -18.91
CA ALA A 23 -30.07 2.56 -20.23
C ALA A 23 -28.71 3.18 -20.62
N LEU A 24 -27.64 2.97 -19.85
CA LEU A 24 -26.29 3.52 -20.09
C LEU A 24 -25.16 2.48 -20.04
N GLY A 25 -25.45 1.20 -20.26
CA GLY A 25 -24.42 0.21 -20.65
C GLY A 25 -23.54 -0.38 -19.53
N ALA A 26 -23.81 -0.08 -18.25
CA ALA A 26 -23.18 -0.79 -17.14
C ALA A 26 -23.98 -2.06 -16.78
N SER A 27 -23.29 -3.19 -16.62
CA SER A 27 -23.89 -4.46 -16.17
C SER A 27 -23.81 -4.53 -14.65
N LEU A 28 -24.94 -4.43 -13.96
CA LEU A 28 -25.03 -4.59 -12.49
C LEU A 28 -25.59 -5.98 -12.18
N TRP A 29 -24.92 -6.73 -11.31
CA TRP A 29 -25.43 -7.98 -10.75
C TRP A 29 -26.01 -7.69 -9.37
N VAL A 30 -27.32 -7.90 -9.19
CA VAL A 30 -28.00 -7.73 -7.90
C VAL A 30 -28.35 -9.11 -7.34
N ARG A 31 -28.04 -9.33 -6.06
CA ARG A 31 -28.31 -10.56 -5.32
C ARG A 31 -29.49 -10.33 -4.37
N GLU A 32 -30.61 -11.00 -4.61
CA GLU A 32 -31.69 -11.09 -3.60
C GLU A 32 -31.38 -12.26 -2.66
N CYS A 33 -31.28 -11.96 -1.36
CA CYS A 33 -31.13 -12.95 -0.31
C CYS A 33 -32.32 -12.84 0.66
N SER A 34 -33.17 -13.86 0.71
CA SER A 34 -34.06 -14.11 1.84
C SER A 34 -33.69 -15.44 2.46
N GLY A 35 -33.11 -15.40 3.67
CA GLY A 35 -32.79 -16.60 4.44
C GLY A 35 -31.62 -16.37 5.38
N GLN A 36 -31.90 -16.25 6.68
CA GLN A 36 -30.89 -16.24 7.74
C GLN A 36 -30.15 -17.58 7.72
N ALA A 37 -28.89 -17.55 7.34
CA ALA A 37 -27.93 -18.62 7.61
C ALA A 37 -27.03 -18.13 8.75
N SER A 38 -27.27 -18.64 9.96
CA SER A 38 -26.35 -18.52 11.07
C SER A 38 -25.10 -19.35 10.74
N VAL A 39 -24.03 -18.66 10.37
CA VAL A 39 -22.69 -19.23 10.25
C VAL A 39 -22.04 -19.06 11.63
N ASP A 40 -21.51 -20.14 12.20
CA ASP A 40 -20.70 -20.07 13.42
C ASP A 40 -19.46 -19.18 13.16
N LEU A 41 -19.56 -17.92 13.59
CA LEU A 41 -18.52 -16.92 13.55
C LEU A 41 -17.77 -16.94 14.88
N GLY A 42 -16.74 -17.76 14.95
CA GLY A 42 -15.72 -17.64 16.00
C GLY A 42 -14.95 -16.32 15.84
N GLY A 43 -15.36 -15.27 16.55
CA GLY A 43 -14.45 -14.34 17.23
C GLY A 43 -13.80 -13.17 16.46
N ASP A 44 -14.39 -12.62 15.40
CA ASP A 44 -13.79 -11.44 14.71
C ASP A 44 -14.80 -10.54 13.96
N GLU A 45 -16.03 -10.42 14.48
CA GLU A 45 -17.11 -9.64 13.83
C GLU A 45 -16.83 -8.13 13.75
N GLY A 46 -15.77 -7.62 14.41
CA GLY A 46 -15.46 -6.19 14.44
C GLY A 46 -14.57 -5.69 13.30
N ASN A 47 -13.75 -6.55 12.69
CA ASN A 47 -12.73 -6.10 11.74
C ASN A 47 -13.15 -6.35 10.28
N VAL A 48 -13.62 -5.29 9.63
CA VAL A 48 -14.16 -5.35 8.26
C VAL A 48 -13.07 -5.80 7.28
N LEU A 49 -11.88 -5.21 7.34
CA LEU A 49 -10.78 -5.54 6.45
C LEU A 49 -10.31 -6.99 6.57
N VAL A 50 -10.17 -7.51 7.80
CA VAL A 50 -9.81 -8.91 8.07
C VAL A 50 -10.91 -9.85 7.56
N SER A 51 -12.19 -9.48 7.70
CA SER A 51 -13.31 -10.28 7.20
C SER A 51 -13.29 -10.40 5.66
N ILE A 52 -13.01 -9.31 4.95
CA ILE A 52 -12.87 -9.27 3.48
C ILE A 52 -11.69 -10.16 3.06
N TYR A 53 -10.54 -10.01 3.71
CA TYR A 53 -9.36 -10.83 3.46
C TYR A 53 -9.63 -12.32 3.65
N ARG A 54 -10.21 -12.71 4.80
CA ARG A 54 -10.56 -14.11 5.09
C ARG A 54 -11.60 -14.66 4.12
N SER A 55 -12.51 -13.84 3.61
CA SER A 55 -13.42 -14.23 2.53
C SER A 55 -12.66 -14.57 1.24
N ARG A 56 -11.70 -13.72 0.84
CA ARG A 56 -10.84 -13.99 -0.34
C ARG A 56 -9.96 -15.23 -0.16
N VAL A 57 -9.48 -15.50 1.07
CA VAL A 57 -8.77 -16.74 1.40
C VAL A 57 -9.67 -17.97 1.25
N ARG A 58 -10.89 -17.94 1.81
CA ARG A 58 -11.87 -19.05 1.67
C ARG A 58 -12.25 -19.33 0.23
N GLN A 59 -12.28 -18.31 -0.62
CA GLN A 59 -12.53 -18.42 -2.06
C GLN A 59 -11.31 -18.93 -2.85
N GLY A 60 -10.16 -19.13 -2.20
CA GLY A 60 -8.93 -19.58 -2.85
C GLY A 60 -8.22 -18.48 -3.67
N ALA A 61 -8.66 -17.23 -3.59
CA ALA A 61 -8.04 -16.10 -4.30
C ALA A 61 -6.73 -15.65 -3.61
N LEU A 62 -6.62 -15.87 -2.29
CA LEU A 62 -5.44 -15.51 -1.50
C LEU A 62 -5.01 -16.70 -0.63
N LYS A 63 -3.71 -16.74 -0.29
CA LYS A 63 -3.18 -17.62 0.74
C LYS A 63 -3.17 -16.87 2.07
N SER A 64 -3.63 -17.52 3.14
CA SER A 64 -3.61 -16.93 4.48
C SER A 64 -2.17 -16.65 4.94
N ASP A 65 -1.96 -15.45 5.47
CA ASP A 65 -0.72 -15.01 6.10
C ASP A 65 -1.05 -14.18 7.35
N ASP A 66 -0.59 -14.64 8.51
CA ASP A 66 -0.87 -13.99 9.81
C ASP A 66 -0.30 -12.57 9.88
N ARG A 67 0.80 -12.29 9.16
CA ARG A 67 1.37 -10.93 9.10
C ARG A 67 0.45 -9.97 8.34
N GLN A 68 -0.18 -10.47 7.28
CA GLN A 68 -1.16 -9.68 6.53
C GLN A 68 -2.40 -9.42 7.38
N VAL A 69 -2.86 -10.42 8.14
CA VAL A 69 -3.98 -10.25 9.08
C VAL A 69 -3.64 -9.22 10.17
N ALA A 70 -2.45 -9.26 10.75
CA ALA A 70 -2.00 -8.26 11.73
C ALA A 70 -1.96 -6.84 11.16
N ALA A 71 -1.42 -6.68 9.93
CA ALA A 71 -1.39 -5.40 9.24
C ALA A 71 -2.80 -4.86 8.92
N LEU A 72 -3.72 -5.74 8.50
CA LEU A 72 -5.13 -5.39 8.28
C LEU A 72 -5.83 -4.98 9.56
N GLY A 73 -5.46 -5.58 10.70
CA GLY A 73 -5.86 -5.13 12.04
C GLY A 73 -5.64 -3.63 12.23
N ILE A 74 -4.39 -3.21 12.05
CA ILE A 74 -3.96 -1.81 12.22
C ILE A 74 -4.65 -0.88 11.21
N LEU A 75 -4.79 -1.32 9.96
CA LEU A 75 -5.50 -0.54 8.94
C LEU A 75 -6.98 -0.36 9.27
N ASP A 76 -7.63 -1.39 9.84
CA ASP A 76 -9.04 -1.32 10.21
C ASP A 76 -9.26 -0.40 11.41
N ASP A 77 -8.34 -0.37 12.38
CA ASP A 77 -8.36 0.58 13.50
C ASP A 77 -8.35 2.05 13.00
N VAL A 78 -7.55 2.33 11.97
CA VAL A 78 -7.51 3.65 11.33
C VAL A 78 -8.81 3.92 10.57
N ARG A 79 -9.33 2.95 9.81
CA ARG A 79 -10.62 3.06 9.11
C ARG A 79 -11.76 3.35 10.09
N GLU A 80 -11.82 2.64 11.21
CA GLU A 80 -12.84 2.83 12.23
C GLU A 80 -12.70 4.21 12.90
N SER A 81 -11.46 4.67 13.12
CA SER A 81 -11.21 6.02 13.61
C SER A 81 -11.72 7.10 12.64
N LEU A 82 -11.59 6.89 11.32
CA LEU A 82 -12.14 7.78 10.29
C LEU A 82 -13.68 7.77 10.29
N GLU A 83 -14.30 6.62 10.52
CA GLU A 83 -15.77 6.47 10.57
C GLU A 83 -16.37 7.28 11.73
N ARG A 84 -15.74 7.21 12.92
CA ARG A 84 -16.21 7.90 14.13
C ARG A 84 -15.98 9.42 14.09
N MET A 85 -15.04 9.89 13.27
CA MET A 85 -14.73 11.31 13.18
C MET A 85 -15.71 12.04 12.26
N PRO A 86 -16.26 13.18 12.69
CA PRO A 86 -17.12 13.99 11.83
C PRO A 86 -16.32 14.50 10.63
N THR A 87 -16.94 14.45 9.46
CA THR A 87 -16.36 15.00 8.23
C THR A 87 -15.90 16.44 8.43
N ARG A 88 -14.75 16.78 7.86
CA ARG A 88 -14.37 18.17 7.64
C ARG A 88 -15.18 18.77 6.49
N ARG A 89 -16.51 18.88 6.64
CA ARG A 89 -17.34 19.68 5.73
C ARG A 89 -17.03 21.15 5.99
N ARG A 90 -16.18 21.74 5.15
CA ARG A 90 -15.77 23.15 5.25
C ARG A 90 -16.96 24.08 4.95
N GLY A 91 -17.66 24.51 6.00
CA GLY A 91 -18.44 25.74 5.95
C GLY A 91 -17.54 26.98 6.01
N PRO A 92 -17.93 28.13 5.42
CA PRO A 92 -17.12 29.36 5.43
C PRO A 92 -16.79 29.88 6.84
N PHE A 93 -17.57 29.49 7.86
CA PHE A 93 -17.37 29.88 9.26
C PHE A 93 -16.51 28.90 10.09
N GLN A 94 -16.19 27.71 9.58
CA GLN A 94 -15.51 26.66 10.36
C GLN A 94 -13.97 26.81 10.37
N ARG A 95 -13.42 27.63 9.46
CA ARG A 95 -12.00 28.03 9.43
C ARG A 95 -11.49 28.66 10.73
N TRP A 96 -12.39 29.23 11.53
CA TRP A 96 -12.04 29.94 12.77
C TRP A 96 -12.09 29.05 14.02
N TRP A 97 -12.81 27.92 13.98
CA TRP A 97 -13.01 27.02 15.14
C TRP A 97 -12.12 25.77 15.13
N ASP A 98 -11.63 25.35 13.95
CA ASP A 98 -10.79 24.16 13.80
C ASP A 98 -9.32 24.35 14.25
N ARG A 99 -8.96 25.54 14.76
CA ARG A 99 -7.59 25.83 15.23
C ARG A 99 -7.21 25.03 16.48
N ASP A 100 -8.20 24.56 17.26
CA ASP A 100 -8.00 23.89 18.55
C ASP A 100 -7.98 22.35 18.49
N ARG A 101 -8.26 21.73 17.34
CA ARG A 101 -8.15 20.27 17.19
C ARG A 101 -6.83 19.90 16.58
N HIS A 102 -5.79 19.92 17.41
CA HIS A 102 -4.47 19.50 17.01
C HIS A 102 -4.47 17.98 16.77
N HIS A 103 -4.31 17.60 15.50
CA HIS A 103 -3.97 16.28 14.99
C HIS A 103 -5.14 15.32 14.71
N GLY A 104 -5.24 14.89 13.44
CA GLY A 104 -6.05 13.75 13.01
C GLY A 104 -5.50 12.41 13.53
N PRO A 105 -6.19 11.29 13.28
CA PRO A 105 -5.78 9.98 13.76
C PRO A 105 -4.42 9.60 13.18
N ARG A 106 -3.71 8.69 13.86
CA ARG A 106 -2.41 8.22 13.37
C ARG A 106 -2.59 7.49 12.04
N GLY A 107 -1.63 7.71 11.15
CA GLY A 107 -1.52 7.00 9.88
C GLY A 107 -0.98 5.59 10.02
N VAL A 108 -0.68 4.94 8.90
CA VAL A 108 -0.03 3.62 8.85
C VAL A 108 1.16 3.68 7.91
N TYR A 109 2.29 3.12 8.32
CA TYR A 109 3.46 2.93 7.46
C TYR A 109 3.79 1.44 7.41
N LEU A 110 3.43 0.79 6.31
CA LEU A 110 3.72 -0.62 6.07
C LEU A 110 5.05 -0.75 5.36
N HIS A 111 5.95 -1.57 5.91
CA HIS A 111 7.23 -1.86 5.24
C HIS A 111 7.55 -3.33 5.15
N GLY A 112 8.31 -3.69 4.12
CA GLY A 112 8.82 -5.04 3.93
C GLY A 112 9.25 -5.29 2.49
N GLY A 113 9.81 -6.44 2.19
CA GLY A 113 10.30 -6.85 0.89
C GLY A 113 9.22 -6.93 -0.19
N VAL A 114 9.68 -7.22 -1.41
CA VAL A 114 8.82 -7.45 -2.56
C VAL A 114 7.95 -8.70 -2.32
N GLY A 115 6.70 -8.65 -2.75
CA GLY A 115 5.79 -9.80 -2.65
C GLY A 115 5.09 -10.00 -1.29
N CYS A 116 5.36 -9.19 -0.27
CA CYS A 116 4.67 -9.31 1.04
C CYS A 116 3.19 -8.87 1.02
N GLY A 117 2.70 -8.29 -0.07
CA GLY A 117 1.30 -7.88 -0.21
C GLY A 117 0.95 -6.49 0.31
N LYS A 118 1.93 -5.64 0.65
CA LYS A 118 1.73 -4.27 1.19
C LYS A 118 0.70 -3.45 0.40
N THR A 119 0.90 -3.35 -0.92
CA THR A 119 0.01 -2.60 -1.82
C THR A 119 -1.39 -3.18 -1.81
N MET A 120 -1.53 -4.51 -1.85
CA MET A 120 -2.84 -5.17 -1.78
C MET A 120 -3.58 -4.83 -0.48
N LEU A 121 -2.90 -4.79 0.67
CA LEU A 121 -3.53 -4.42 1.93
C LEU A 121 -3.93 -2.94 1.96
N MET A 122 -3.07 -2.07 1.42
CA MET A 122 -3.40 -0.65 1.26
C MET A 122 -4.60 -0.45 0.34
N ASP A 123 -4.73 -1.22 -0.74
CA ASP A 123 -5.87 -1.15 -1.66
C ASP A 123 -7.17 -1.58 -0.97
N MET A 124 -7.13 -2.66 -0.16
CA MET A 124 -8.28 -3.06 0.66
C MET A 124 -8.70 -1.95 1.63
N PHE A 125 -7.74 -1.31 2.30
CA PHE A 125 -8.04 -0.15 3.14
C PHE A 125 -8.63 1.00 2.32
N TYR A 126 -8.01 1.34 1.19
CA TYR A 126 -8.42 2.45 0.34
C TYR A 126 -9.86 2.29 -0.12
N ASP A 127 -10.25 1.09 -0.54
CA ASP A 127 -11.62 0.78 -0.97
C ASP A 127 -12.64 1.02 0.15
N GLU A 128 -12.29 0.65 1.39
CA GLU A 128 -13.15 0.74 2.58
C GLU A 128 -13.02 2.05 3.36
N VAL A 129 -12.25 3.04 2.86
CA VAL A 129 -12.25 4.39 3.46
C VAL A 129 -13.67 4.97 3.40
N PRO A 130 -14.20 5.50 4.52
CA PRO A 130 -15.58 5.95 4.58
C PRO A 130 -15.89 7.01 3.52
N SER A 131 -17.05 6.88 2.87
CA SER A 131 -17.44 7.70 1.70
C SER A 131 -17.45 9.21 1.93
N HIS A 132 -17.51 9.63 3.20
CA HIS A 132 -17.54 11.02 3.62
C HIS A 132 -16.15 11.67 3.73
N TRP A 133 -15.08 10.89 3.59
CA TRP A 133 -13.70 11.37 3.50
C TRP A 133 -13.23 11.47 2.05
N THR A 134 -12.48 12.53 1.74
CA THR A 134 -11.74 12.61 0.47
C THR A 134 -10.47 11.76 0.56
N LYS A 135 -10.25 10.92 -0.45
CA LYS A 135 -9.12 9.98 -0.50
C LYS A 135 -8.39 10.06 -1.84
N ARG A 136 -7.06 9.99 -1.80
CA ARG A 136 -6.21 9.92 -3.00
C ARG A 136 -5.13 8.85 -2.83
N ARG A 137 -4.90 8.08 -3.88
CA ARG A 137 -3.80 7.11 -4.00
C ARG A 137 -2.85 7.56 -5.10
N GLN A 138 -1.56 7.64 -4.83
CA GLN A 138 -0.53 7.97 -5.82
C GLN A 138 0.85 7.44 -5.41
N HIS A 139 1.80 7.38 -6.34
CA HIS A 139 3.18 7.02 -6.01
C HIS A 139 3.90 8.19 -5.33
N PHE A 140 4.89 7.88 -4.50
CA PHE A 140 5.63 8.91 -3.75
C PHE A 140 6.30 9.95 -4.67
N HIS A 141 6.92 9.51 -5.77
CA HIS A 141 7.59 10.41 -6.71
C HIS A 141 6.61 11.37 -7.40
N GLU A 142 5.43 10.89 -7.77
CA GLU A 142 4.38 11.72 -8.39
C GLU A 142 3.91 12.82 -7.42
N MET A 143 3.75 12.47 -6.14
CA MET A 143 3.40 13.42 -5.09
C MET A 143 4.47 14.50 -4.93
N MET A 144 5.75 14.15 -4.97
CA MET A 144 6.83 15.12 -4.86
C MET A 144 6.90 16.05 -6.08
N LEU A 145 6.68 15.53 -7.29
CA LEU A 145 6.59 16.36 -8.50
C LEU A 145 5.42 17.35 -8.42
N GLU A 146 4.25 16.88 -7.98
CA GLU A 146 3.07 17.72 -7.75
C GLU A 146 3.37 18.82 -6.72
N PHE A 147 3.99 18.46 -5.60
CA PHE A 147 4.38 19.40 -4.57
C PHE A 147 5.32 20.50 -5.10
N HIS A 148 6.41 20.12 -5.78
CA HIS A 148 7.38 21.08 -6.34
C HIS A 148 6.74 21.98 -7.39
N SER A 149 5.86 21.44 -8.23
CA SER A 149 5.08 22.22 -9.20
C SER A 149 4.23 23.28 -8.50
N ARG A 150 3.46 22.91 -7.46
CA ARG A 150 2.63 23.86 -6.70
C ARG A 150 3.45 24.93 -5.99
N VAL A 151 4.55 24.55 -5.32
CA VAL A 151 5.46 25.51 -4.69
C VAL A 151 6.00 26.50 -5.71
N HIS A 152 6.36 26.03 -6.90
CA HIS A 152 6.82 26.87 -7.99
C HIS A 152 5.74 27.83 -8.51
N HIS A 153 4.47 27.43 -8.52
CA HIS A 153 3.37 28.33 -8.90
C HIS A 153 3.11 29.43 -7.85
N ILE A 154 3.37 29.15 -6.57
CA ILE A 154 3.15 30.08 -5.44
C ILE A 154 4.38 30.98 -5.17
N ARG A 155 5.36 31.02 -6.09
CA ARG A 155 6.63 31.76 -6.01
C ARG A 155 6.54 33.11 -5.27
N GLY A 156 7.46 33.34 -4.34
CA GLY A 156 7.62 34.60 -3.60
C GLY A 156 6.86 34.69 -2.27
N ALA A 157 5.98 33.74 -1.97
CA ALA A 157 5.33 33.66 -0.66
C ALA A 157 6.26 33.03 0.39
N LYS A 158 6.44 33.69 1.54
CA LYS A 158 7.20 33.13 2.68
C LYS A 158 6.59 31.83 3.24
N ASN A 159 5.30 31.61 2.98
CA ASN A 159 4.50 30.49 3.45
C ASN A 159 4.06 29.53 2.31
N ALA A 160 4.90 29.35 1.29
CA ALA A 160 4.56 28.52 0.14
C ALA A 160 4.24 27.07 0.53
N VAL A 161 5.02 26.46 1.43
CA VAL A 161 4.83 25.06 1.85
C VAL A 161 3.51 24.88 2.59
N GLU A 162 3.18 25.82 3.48
CA GLU A 162 1.94 25.83 4.26
C GLU A 162 0.72 25.92 3.34
N ARG A 163 0.78 26.79 2.32
CA ARG A 163 -0.28 26.93 1.34
C ARG A 163 -0.46 25.68 0.47
N VAL A 164 0.65 25.08 0.03
CA VAL A 164 0.57 23.81 -0.71
C VAL A 164 0.03 22.69 0.17
N ALA A 165 0.41 22.64 1.46
CA ALA A 165 -0.14 21.68 2.41
C ALA A 165 -1.65 21.87 2.61
N ASP A 166 -2.13 23.12 2.69
CA ASP A 166 -3.57 23.42 2.67
C ASP A 166 -4.21 22.83 1.41
N GLU A 167 -3.71 23.17 0.22
CA GLU A 167 -4.28 22.69 -1.04
C GLU A 167 -4.27 21.15 -1.17
N MET A 168 -3.21 20.47 -0.71
CA MET A 168 -3.11 19.01 -0.79
C MET A 168 -4.05 18.31 0.21
N VAL A 169 -4.25 18.88 1.40
CA VAL A 169 -5.23 18.35 2.38
C VAL A 169 -6.67 18.65 1.94
N ASP A 170 -6.88 19.76 1.22
CA ASP A 170 -8.17 20.08 0.59
C ASP A 170 -8.54 19.04 -0.48
N ASP A 171 -7.57 18.62 -1.27
CA ASP A 171 -7.73 17.61 -2.31
C ASP A 171 -8.03 16.21 -1.73
N ALA A 172 -7.31 15.83 -0.67
CA ALA A 172 -7.46 14.53 -0.03
C ALA A 172 -7.11 14.62 1.45
N ALA A 173 -8.06 14.25 2.32
CA ALA A 173 -7.82 14.18 3.76
C ALA A 173 -7.23 12.81 4.18
N VAL A 174 -7.37 11.79 3.33
CA VAL A 174 -6.70 10.48 3.46
C VAL A 174 -5.78 10.29 2.25
N LEU A 175 -4.47 10.27 2.49
CA LEU A 175 -3.46 10.11 1.45
C LEU A 175 -2.82 8.73 1.56
N CYS A 176 -3.06 7.90 0.55
CA CYS A 176 -2.45 6.58 0.39
C CYS A 176 -1.26 6.70 -0.58
N ILE A 177 -0.03 6.59 -0.08
CA ILE A 177 1.16 6.67 -0.91
C ILE A 177 1.77 5.28 -1.11
N ASP A 178 1.86 4.87 -2.37
CA ASP A 178 2.60 3.67 -2.73
C ASP A 178 4.08 3.96 -2.95
N GLU A 179 4.90 2.93 -2.73
CA GLU A 179 6.33 2.93 -3.04
C GLU A 179 7.11 4.12 -2.47
N VAL A 180 6.93 4.40 -1.18
CA VAL A 180 7.71 5.46 -0.52
C VAL A 180 9.20 5.11 -0.55
N GLN A 181 9.96 5.96 -1.24
CA GLN A 181 11.42 5.91 -1.32
C GLN A 181 11.96 7.33 -1.48
N VAL A 182 13.03 7.63 -0.77
CA VAL A 182 13.71 8.94 -0.85
C VAL A 182 15.12 8.72 -1.33
N THR A 183 15.49 9.38 -2.43
CA THR A 183 16.82 9.27 -3.03
C THR A 183 17.54 10.62 -3.12
N ASP A 184 16.80 11.74 -3.03
CA ASP A 184 17.35 13.09 -3.20
C ASP A 184 17.34 13.88 -1.88
N ILE A 185 18.41 14.64 -1.65
CA ILE A 185 18.55 15.57 -0.53
C ILE A 185 17.59 16.76 -0.64
N ALA A 186 17.26 17.21 -1.85
CA ALA A 186 16.35 18.32 -2.07
C ALA A 186 14.95 18.00 -1.50
N ASP A 187 14.47 16.78 -1.75
CA ASP A 187 13.22 16.28 -1.20
C ASP A 187 13.30 16.12 0.32
N ALA A 188 14.39 15.52 0.82
CA ALA A 188 14.58 15.24 2.24
C ALA A 188 14.41 16.48 3.14
N VAL A 189 14.93 17.64 2.71
CA VAL A 189 14.83 18.90 3.47
C VAL A 189 13.39 19.41 3.54
N VAL A 190 12.63 19.31 2.45
CA VAL A 190 11.30 19.93 2.36
C VAL A 190 10.19 19.01 2.85
N MET A 191 10.37 17.68 2.71
CA MET A 191 9.42 16.66 3.16
C MET A 191 9.02 16.83 4.61
N ARG A 192 9.99 17.09 5.50
CA ARG A 192 9.70 17.30 6.92
C ARG A 192 8.65 18.39 7.12
N ARG A 193 8.88 19.56 6.55
CA ARG A 193 7.99 20.72 6.71
C ARG A 193 6.63 20.45 6.07
N LEU A 194 6.60 19.88 4.86
CA LEU A 194 5.36 19.54 4.17
C LEU A 194 4.48 18.60 5.01
N PHE A 195 5.03 17.47 5.45
CA PHE A 195 4.27 16.47 6.21
C PHE A 195 3.89 16.99 7.60
N GLU A 196 4.74 17.81 8.24
CA GLU A 196 4.42 18.45 9.52
C GLU A 196 3.17 19.34 9.37
N GLU A 197 3.14 20.18 8.34
CA GLU A 197 1.98 21.04 8.02
C GLU A 197 0.72 20.22 7.68
N MET A 198 0.86 19.14 6.91
CA MET A 198 -0.27 18.27 6.56
C MET A 198 -0.82 17.52 7.77
N PHE A 199 0.04 17.00 8.65
CA PHE A 199 -0.39 16.31 9.87
C PHE A 199 -1.03 17.25 10.89
N GLN A 200 -0.54 18.49 11.02
CA GLN A 200 -1.18 19.53 11.83
C GLN A 200 -2.60 19.84 11.34
N ARG A 201 -2.82 19.75 10.02
CA ARG A 201 -4.15 19.85 9.40
C ARG A 201 -4.98 18.57 9.49
N GLY A 202 -4.47 17.53 10.15
CA GLY A 202 -5.18 16.29 10.38
C GLY A 202 -5.24 15.35 9.18
N MET A 203 -4.33 15.49 8.22
CA MET A 203 -4.12 14.49 7.17
C MET A 203 -3.87 13.10 7.78
N VAL A 204 -4.50 12.08 7.21
CA VAL A 204 -4.24 10.68 7.53
C VAL A 204 -3.38 10.08 6.42
N PHE A 205 -2.18 9.66 6.80
CA PHE A 205 -1.16 9.16 5.88
C PHE A 205 -1.09 7.63 5.96
N VAL A 206 -1.34 6.95 4.85
CA VAL A 206 -1.14 5.50 4.74
C VAL A 206 -0.08 5.26 3.68
N ALA A 207 0.97 4.53 4.01
CA ALA A 207 2.13 4.37 3.16
C ALA A 207 2.60 2.93 3.08
N THR A 208 3.12 2.55 1.92
CA THR A 208 3.82 1.29 1.69
C THR A 208 5.26 1.57 1.24
N SER A 209 6.21 0.78 1.74
CA SER A 209 7.62 0.92 1.34
C SER A 209 8.37 -0.40 1.39
N ASN A 210 9.42 -0.51 0.58
CA ASN A 210 10.39 -1.61 0.69
C ASN A 210 11.48 -1.36 1.76
N ARG A 211 11.38 -0.25 2.49
CA ARG A 211 12.33 0.19 3.52
C ARG A 211 11.57 0.60 4.77
N SER A 212 12.09 0.24 5.94
CA SER A 212 11.62 0.81 7.20
C SER A 212 11.87 2.33 7.23
N PRO A 213 11.17 3.10 8.07
CA PRO A 213 11.41 4.54 8.18
C PRO A 213 12.88 4.88 8.44
N GLU A 214 13.56 4.09 9.28
CA GLU A 214 14.97 4.27 9.59
C GLU A 214 15.86 4.05 8.36
N SER A 215 15.43 3.25 7.38
CA SER A 215 16.24 2.93 6.19
C SER A 215 15.87 3.72 4.93
N LEU A 216 14.86 4.61 4.96
CA LEU A 216 14.32 5.36 3.81
C LEU A 216 15.33 6.23 3.04
N TYR A 217 16.34 6.77 3.73
CA TYR A 217 17.39 7.62 3.16
C TYR A 217 18.76 7.21 3.73
N LEU A 218 18.99 5.90 3.86
CA LEU A 218 20.23 5.36 4.41
C LEU A 218 21.38 5.70 3.44
N ASN A 219 22.48 6.23 3.97
CA ASN A 219 23.65 6.71 3.20
C ASN A 219 23.38 7.92 2.29
N GLY A 220 22.24 8.59 2.43
CA GLY A 220 21.97 9.84 1.73
C GLY A 220 22.90 10.97 2.22
N ILE A 221 23.18 11.92 1.34
CA ILE A 221 23.95 13.13 1.67
C ILE A 221 23.21 13.89 2.78
N GLN A 222 23.91 14.31 3.84
CA GLN A 222 23.35 15.05 4.99
C GLN A 222 22.13 14.38 5.64
N ARG A 223 22.18 13.05 5.81
CA ARG A 223 21.11 12.23 6.40
C ARG A 223 20.58 12.76 7.73
N GLU A 224 21.41 13.41 8.54
CA GLU A 224 21.05 14.06 9.79
C GLU A 224 19.90 15.07 9.63
N LEU A 225 19.77 15.73 8.47
CA LEU A 225 18.65 16.63 8.16
C LEU A 225 17.33 15.89 7.93
N PHE A 226 17.40 14.60 7.56
CA PHE A 226 16.23 13.75 7.31
C PHE A 226 15.76 13.00 8.57
N VAL A 227 16.63 12.82 9.58
CA VAL A 227 16.27 12.15 10.85
C VAL A 227 15.01 12.74 11.51
N PRO A 228 14.79 14.06 11.54
CA PRO A 228 13.54 14.62 12.06
C PRO A 228 12.27 14.17 11.30
N PHE A 229 12.36 13.96 9.99
CA PHE A 229 11.23 13.42 9.22
C PHE A 229 10.95 11.96 9.58
N ILE A 230 11.99 11.16 9.80
CA ILE A 230 11.85 9.76 10.26
C ILE A 230 11.07 9.73 11.59
N LYS A 231 11.45 10.60 12.53
CA LYS A 231 10.74 10.75 13.82
C LYS A 231 9.29 11.17 13.62
N LEU A 232 9.04 12.15 12.75
CA LEU A 232 7.68 12.59 12.43
C LEU A 232 6.80 11.42 11.94
N VAL A 233 7.32 10.58 11.04
CA VAL A 233 6.60 9.40 10.56
C VAL A 233 6.35 8.41 11.69
N GLN A 234 7.34 8.12 12.54
CA GLN A 234 7.19 7.22 13.69
C GLN A 234 6.19 7.74 14.74
N ASP A 235 6.13 9.06 14.95
CA ASP A 235 5.23 9.69 15.91
C ASP A 235 3.79 9.75 15.40
N ARG A 236 3.62 9.96 14.09
CA ARG A 236 2.32 10.19 13.45
C ARG A 236 1.74 8.96 12.77
N CYS A 237 2.49 7.86 12.62
CA CYS A 237 2.04 6.63 11.98
C CYS A 237 2.30 5.40 12.84
N HIS A 238 1.44 4.40 12.69
CA HIS A 238 1.72 3.03 13.12
C HIS A 238 2.67 2.38 12.10
N VAL A 239 3.94 2.23 12.50
CA VAL A 239 4.95 1.55 11.68
C VAL A 239 4.82 0.04 11.87
N HIS A 240 4.56 -0.69 10.78
CA HIS A 240 4.38 -2.14 10.83
C HIS A 240 5.22 -2.84 9.76
N GLY A 241 6.05 -3.77 10.22
CA GLY A 241 6.90 -4.60 9.36
C GLY A 241 6.18 -5.88 8.93
N MET A 242 6.18 -6.16 7.63
CA MET A 242 5.58 -7.34 7.01
C MET A 242 6.60 -8.42 6.64
N ASP A 243 7.87 -8.20 6.95
CA ASP A 243 8.95 -9.12 6.61
C ASP A 243 8.94 -10.37 7.49
N SER A 244 9.42 -11.47 6.89
CA SER A 244 9.55 -12.74 7.60
C SER A 244 10.77 -12.87 8.50
N GLY A 245 11.53 -11.78 8.69
CA GLY A 245 12.87 -11.82 9.28
C GLY A 245 13.93 -12.46 8.38
N LEU A 246 13.54 -12.91 7.18
CA LEU A 246 14.46 -13.40 6.15
C LEU A 246 14.75 -12.24 5.20
N ASP A 247 15.93 -11.64 5.36
CA ASP A 247 16.45 -10.75 4.34
C ASP A 247 16.93 -11.59 3.16
N TYR A 248 16.14 -11.60 2.09
CA TYR A 248 16.45 -12.33 0.86
C TYR A 248 17.77 -11.86 0.21
N ARG A 249 18.30 -10.70 0.61
CA ARG A 249 19.63 -10.22 0.16
C ARG A 249 20.78 -10.89 0.91
N THR A 250 20.54 -11.35 2.14
CA THR A 250 21.51 -12.11 2.95
C THR A 250 21.37 -13.62 2.77
N ILE A 251 20.37 -14.09 2.02
CA ILE A 251 20.46 -15.42 1.43
C ILE A 251 21.68 -15.39 0.53
N ASP A 252 22.75 -16.00 1.02
CA ASP A 252 24.09 -15.94 0.51
C ASP A 252 24.16 -16.36 -0.97
N LEU A 253 23.98 -15.38 -1.86
CA LEU A 253 24.21 -15.50 -3.29
C LEU A 253 25.70 -15.71 -3.60
N SER A 254 26.61 -15.64 -2.61
CA SER A 254 28.04 -15.91 -2.85
C SER A 254 28.35 -17.35 -3.25
N ARG A 255 27.41 -18.30 -3.02
CA ARG A 255 27.56 -19.69 -3.49
C ARG A 255 27.12 -19.92 -4.94
N THR A 256 26.58 -18.92 -5.62
CA THR A 256 26.19 -19.01 -7.04
C THR A 256 26.70 -17.77 -7.74
N GLY A 257 27.82 -17.89 -8.46
CA GLY A 257 28.47 -16.78 -9.18
C GLY A 257 27.44 -15.87 -9.87
N ASN A 258 27.32 -14.64 -9.37
CA ASN A 258 26.33 -13.64 -9.78
C ASN A 258 26.56 -13.05 -11.18
N PHE A 259 27.56 -13.57 -11.90
CA PHE A 259 27.75 -13.31 -13.31
C PHE A 259 27.80 -14.65 -14.00
N ILE A 260 26.78 -14.92 -14.83
CA ILE A 260 26.92 -15.95 -15.85
C ILE A 260 27.66 -15.26 -16.99
N THR A 261 28.98 -15.39 -17.01
CA THR A 261 29.75 -15.15 -18.23
C THR A 261 29.53 -16.35 -19.13
N VAL A 262 28.88 -16.12 -20.26
CA VAL A 262 28.50 -17.16 -21.22
C VAL A 262 28.97 -16.70 -22.58
N GLU A 263 29.71 -17.57 -23.26
CA GLU A 263 30.35 -17.27 -24.54
C GLU A 263 29.33 -17.24 -25.69
N ASN A 264 28.12 -17.76 -25.49
CA ASN A 264 27.06 -17.78 -26.49
C ASN A 264 25.64 -17.73 -25.89
N GLU A 265 24.70 -17.30 -26.73
CA GLU A 265 23.28 -17.09 -26.38
C GLU A 265 22.59 -18.37 -25.87
N THR A 266 22.94 -19.53 -26.42
CA THR A 266 22.35 -20.82 -26.05
C THR A 266 22.68 -21.18 -24.59
N GLN A 267 23.92 -21.00 -24.17
CA GLN A 267 24.34 -21.24 -22.78
C GLN A 267 23.69 -20.25 -21.81
N SER A 268 23.52 -18.97 -22.20
CA SER A 268 22.79 -17.96 -21.41
C SER A 268 21.36 -18.41 -21.13
N ARG A 269 20.65 -18.86 -22.16
CA ARG A 269 19.24 -19.31 -22.04
C ARG A 269 19.13 -20.51 -21.12
N HIS A 270 20.03 -21.49 -21.23
CA HIS A 270 20.04 -22.65 -20.34
C HIS A 270 20.35 -22.28 -18.88
N ALA A 271 21.31 -21.39 -18.65
CA ALA A 271 21.69 -20.98 -17.30
C ALA A 271 20.59 -20.15 -16.62
N ILE A 272 19.97 -19.21 -17.34
CA ILE A 272 18.82 -18.42 -16.86
C ILE A 272 17.63 -19.34 -16.58
N ARG A 273 17.31 -20.28 -17.48
CA ARG A 273 16.22 -21.24 -17.26
C ARG A 273 16.44 -22.08 -16.02
N ARG A 274 17.67 -22.55 -15.78
CA ARG A 274 18.03 -23.33 -14.58
C ARG A 274 17.88 -22.51 -13.29
N LEU A 275 18.35 -21.25 -13.29
CA LEU A 275 18.20 -20.37 -12.12
C LEU A 275 16.73 -20.01 -11.88
N TYR A 276 15.98 -19.69 -12.93
CA TYR A 276 14.56 -19.39 -12.81
C TYR A 276 13.79 -20.59 -12.25
N LEU A 277 14.07 -21.80 -12.74
CA LEU A 277 13.51 -23.03 -12.20
C LEU A 277 13.85 -23.22 -10.73
N SER A 278 15.09 -22.95 -10.31
CA SER A 278 15.50 -23.11 -8.91
C SER A 278 14.86 -22.09 -7.96
N TYR A 279 14.58 -20.87 -8.43
CA TYR A 279 14.01 -19.80 -7.59
C TYR A 279 12.48 -19.74 -7.64
N VAL A 280 11.88 -19.97 -8.80
CA VAL A 280 10.44 -19.77 -9.05
C VAL A 280 9.68 -21.10 -9.04
N GLY A 281 10.39 -22.24 -9.18
CA GLY A 281 9.79 -23.58 -9.15
C GLY A 281 8.89 -23.87 -10.36
N ARG A 282 8.99 -23.08 -11.43
CA ARG A 282 8.22 -23.21 -12.66
C ARG A 282 9.12 -22.96 -13.87
N GLU A 283 8.74 -23.47 -15.04
CA GLU A 283 9.50 -23.22 -16.26
C GLU A 283 9.47 -21.75 -16.66
N LEU A 284 10.62 -21.24 -17.12
CA LEU A 284 10.75 -19.88 -17.64
C LEU A 284 9.79 -19.72 -18.85
N PRO A 285 8.90 -18.71 -18.84
CA PRO A 285 8.09 -18.39 -20.01
C PRO A 285 8.97 -18.00 -21.20
N ASP A 286 8.41 -18.01 -22.41
CA ASP A 286 9.17 -17.71 -23.61
C ASP A 286 9.62 -16.24 -23.63
N CYS A 287 10.88 -16.01 -23.24
CA CYS A 287 11.48 -14.68 -23.16
C CYS A 287 12.15 -14.31 -24.49
N ARG A 288 11.92 -13.08 -24.97
CA ARG A 288 12.70 -12.50 -26.06
C ARG A 288 14.02 -11.94 -25.50
N SER A 289 15.14 -12.31 -26.09
CA SER A 289 16.43 -11.67 -25.84
C SER A 289 16.46 -10.31 -26.53
N GLU A 290 16.94 -9.29 -25.82
CA GLU A 290 17.20 -7.97 -26.38
C GLU A 290 18.66 -7.61 -26.10
N SER A 291 19.42 -7.31 -27.16
CA SER A 291 20.82 -6.91 -27.04
C SER A 291 20.89 -5.40 -26.78
N LEU A 292 21.33 -5.02 -25.59
CA LEU A 292 21.56 -3.61 -25.28
C LEU A 292 22.97 -3.20 -25.73
N PRO A 293 23.12 -2.14 -26.55
CA PRO A 293 24.43 -1.61 -26.87
C PRO A 293 25.04 -0.97 -25.62
N ILE A 294 26.15 -1.54 -25.15
CA ILE A 294 26.93 -0.96 -24.05
C ILE A 294 27.91 0.05 -24.65
N PHE A 295 27.63 1.34 -24.50
CA PHE A 295 28.57 2.39 -24.89
C PHE A 295 29.61 2.58 -23.77
N GLY A 296 30.87 2.26 -24.04
CA GLY A 296 32.00 2.50 -23.12
C GLY A 296 33.01 1.35 -22.94
N GLY A 297 33.16 0.44 -23.89
CA GLY A 297 34.25 -0.55 -23.86
C GLY A 297 35.62 0.07 -24.21
N PRO A 298 36.72 -0.39 -23.60
CA PRO A 298 38.05 0.13 -23.89
C PRO A 298 38.40 -0.09 -25.37
N SER A 299 38.75 1.00 -26.04
CA SER A 299 39.34 0.99 -27.37
C SER A 299 40.59 0.08 -27.37
N GLY A 300 40.64 -0.81 -28.36
CA GLY A 300 41.54 -1.96 -28.39
C GLY A 300 43.03 -1.65 -28.24
N ILE A 301 43.73 -2.69 -27.76
CA ILE A 301 45.13 -2.97 -28.06
C ILE A 301 45.13 -4.30 -28.82
#